data_AF-A0A2M9FZ25-F1
#
_entry.id   AF-A0A2M9FZ25-F1
#
_cell.length_a   1.000
_cell.length_b   1.000
_cell.length_c   1.000
_cell.angle_alpha   90.00
_cell.angle_beta   90.00
_cell.angle_gamma   90.00
#
_symmetry.space_group_name_H-M   'P 1'
#
loop_
_entity.id
_entity.type
_entity.pdbx_description
1 polymer ?
#
loop_
_entity_poly.entity_id
_entity_poly.type
_entity_poly.pdbx_seq_one_letter_code
_entity_poly.pdbx_strand_id
1 'polypeptide(L)'
;MTSEFTRYLSSIEDVVEDARNGKMVILVDDEDRENEGDLYIPAQFATPQAINFMAKYGRGLICLSMNQERIEQLGLDLMSKNNQARHQTAFTVSIEAREGISTGISAQDRAHTIQTAIDLTKGPEDIVTPGHVFPLVAKSGGVLQRAGHTEAAVDIARMAGLRQAGVICEIMNDDGTMARMPDLVKFAQFHNLKIATIADLIAYRRRFDKLVARSHESVVKSELGGEFRLVVFDSEVSYAESLALIKGDISGEEPVLVRMHGYDPLPDLFHETGGKAGRLQQAMRQIAKEGRGVLVFLRQAREMRISEFLQAQEQNNLEKLMDLRDYGIGAQILTDLGVRKMVLLTNSPKHVIGLEGYNLEIVGTRPLQED
;
A
#
# COMPACT_ATOMS: atom_id res chain seq x y z
N MET A 1 -8.52 -17.03 -3.12
CA MET A 1 -8.14 -17.93 -2.01
C MET A 1 -9.33 -18.74 -1.50
N THR A 2 -9.31 -20.06 -1.67
CA THR A 2 -10.23 -20.98 -0.97
C THR A 2 -10.01 -20.92 0.54
N SER A 3 -11.08 -21.03 1.34
CA SER A 3 -11.04 -20.87 2.80
C SER A 3 -10.16 -21.88 3.55
N GLU A 4 -9.61 -22.88 2.86
CA GLU A 4 -8.83 -23.96 3.44
C GLU A 4 -7.41 -23.54 3.85
N PHE A 5 -6.81 -22.57 3.14
CA PHE A 5 -5.40 -22.20 3.36
C PHE A 5 -5.19 -21.03 4.31
N THR A 6 -6.23 -20.27 4.65
CA THR A 6 -6.16 -19.12 5.56
C THR A 6 -5.60 -19.49 6.93
N ARG A 7 -5.82 -20.72 7.41
CA ARG A 7 -5.29 -21.22 8.69
C ARG A 7 -3.76 -21.33 8.74
N TYR A 8 -3.08 -21.32 7.60
CA TYR A 8 -1.62 -21.39 7.51
C TYR A 8 -0.96 -20.02 7.37
N LEU A 9 -1.76 -18.96 7.25
CA LEU A 9 -1.26 -17.59 7.21
C LEU A 9 -0.94 -17.13 8.63
N SER A 10 0.22 -16.51 8.78
CA SER A 10 0.66 -15.89 10.02
C SER A 10 0.21 -14.44 10.07
N SER A 11 0.02 -13.91 11.29
CA SER A 11 -0.25 -12.49 11.47
C SER A 11 0.91 -11.63 10.96
N ILE A 12 0.63 -10.40 10.53
CA ILE A 12 1.68 -9.49 10.08
C ILE A 12 2.60 -9.11 11.25
N GLU A 13 2.06 -9.01 12.45
CA GLU A 13 2.81 -8.84 13.70
C GLU A 13 3.86 -9.95 13.90
N ASP A 14 3.46 -11.21 13.71
CA ASP A 14 4.35 -12.36 13.81
C ASP A 14 5.43 -12.38 12.72
N VAL A 15 5.10 -11.92 11.52
CA VAL A 15 6.04 -11.81 10.39
C VAL A 15 7.05 -10.69 10.63
N VAL A 16 6.60 -9.54 11.14
CA VAL A 16 7.47 -8.41 11.52
C VAL A 16 8.42 -8.81 12.66
N GLU A 17 7.93 -9.57 13.64
CA GLU A 17 8.78 -10.07 14.72
C GLU A 17 9.83 -11.09 14.23
N ASP A 18 9.45 -11.99 13.31
CA ASP A 18 10.41 -12.89 12.70
C ASP A 18 11.47 -12.13 11.88
N ALA A 19 11.05 -11.12 11.11
CA ALA A 19 11.96 -10.23 10.38
C ALA A 19 12.92 -9.51 11.33
N ARG A 20 12.41 -8.94 12.44
CA ARG A 20 13.22 -8.28 13.48
C ARG A 20 14.30 -9.20 14.05
N ASN A 21 13.99 -10.49 14.17
CA ASN A 21 14.91 -11.52 14.64
C ASN A 21 15.75 -12.18 13.52
N GLY A 22 15.73 -11.64 12.30
CA GLY A 22 16.52 -12.13 11.16
C GLY A 22 16.10 -13.48 10.62
N LYS A 23 14.84 -13.88 10.84
CA LYS A 23 14.26 -15.10 10.27
C LYS A 23 13.68 -14.82 8.89
N MET A 24 13.79 -15.83 8.03
CA MET A 24 13.20 -15.82 6.70
C MET A 24 11.69 -16.12 6.81
N VAL A 25 10.89 -15.52 5.94
CA VAL A 25 9.45 -15.80 5.80
C VAL A 25 9.09 -15.92 4.32
N ILE A 26 7.86 -16.33 4.04
CA ILE A 26 7.32 -16.40 2.68
C ILE A 26 6.27 -15.30 2.54
N LEU A 27 6.41 -14.49 1.49
CA LEU A 27 5.43 -13.48 1.10
C LEU A 27 4.70 -13.97 -0.14
N VAL A 28 3.38 -13.87 -0.15
CA VAL A 28 2.54 -14.31 -1.26
C VAL A 28 1.74 -13.12 -1.77
N ASP A 29 1.76 -12.92 -3.08
CA ASP A 29 0.94 -11.89 -3.73
C ASP A 29 -0.47 -12.40 -4.07
N ASP A 30 -1.27 -11.55 -4.70
CA ASP A 30 -2.65 -11.88 -5.03
C ASP A 30 -2.71 -12.91 -6.18
N GLU A 31 -3.74 -13.77 -6.17
CA GLU A 31 -4.00 -14.76 -7.23
C GLU A 31 -4.15 -14.11 -8.62
N ASP A 32 -4.63 -12.86 -8.66
CA ASP A 32 -4.81 -12.09 -9.90
C ASP A 32 -3.55 -11.33 -10.37
N ARG A 33 -2.45 -11.35 -9.59
CA ARG A 33 -1.17 -10.69 -9.92
C ARG A 33 -0.18 -11.70 -10.52
N GLU A 34 0.78 -12.19 -9.76
CA GLU A 34 1.73 -13.24 -10.19
C GLU A 34 1.30 -14.61 -9.63
N ASN A 35 0.56 -14.64 -8.51
CA ASN A 35 0.12 -15.81 -7.77
C ASN A 35 1.32 -16.63 -7.23
N GLU A 36 2.41 -15.94 -6.89
CA GLU A 36 3.71 -16.52 -6.55
C GLU A 36 4.07 -16.28 -5.08
N GLY A 37 5.01 -17.08 -4.59
CA GLY A 37 5.56 -16.94 -3.25
C GLY A 37 7.05 -16.66 -3.29
N ASP A 38 7.47 -15.62 -2.58
CA ASP A 38 8.86 -15.22 -2.45
C ASP A 38 9.38 -15.50 -1.04
N LEU A 39 10.56 -16.11 -0.94
CA LEU A 39 11.36 -16.06 0.27
C LEU A 39 11.75 -14.62 0.53
N TYR A 40 11.57 -14.13 1.75
CA TYR A 40 11.98 -12.81 2.20
C TYR A 40 12.86 -12.89 3.44
N ILE A 41 13.93 -12.09 3.46
CA ILE A 41 14.71 -11.79 4.67
C ILE A 41 15.15 -10.31 4.66
N PRO A 42 15.16 -9.60 5.80
CA PRO A 42 15.74 -8.26 5.84
C PRO A 42 17.21 -8.29 5.42
N ALA A 43 17.63 -7.34 4.59
CA ALA A 43 18.92 -7.43 3.89
C ALA A 43 20.13 -7.47 4.84
N GLN A 44 20.03 -6.86 6.02
CA GLN A 44 21.09 -6.92 7.04
C GLN A 44 21.31 -8.31 7.66
N PHE A 45 20.36 -9.23 7.45
CA PHE A 45 20.45 -10.63 7.88
C PHE A 45 20.70 -11.59 6.71
N ALA A 46 20.96 -11.06 5.50
CA ALA A 46 21.30 -11.83 4.31
C ALA A 46 22.73 -12.42 4.40
N THR A 47 22.88 -13.44 5.24
CA THR A 47 24.12 -14.20 5.42
C THR A 47 24.40 -15.11 4.22
N PRO A 48 25.65 -15.59 4.02
CA PRO A 48 25.95 -16.60 2.99
C PRO A 48 25.06 -17.84 3.09
N GLN A 49 24.68 -18.26 4.30
CA GLN A 49 23.77 -19.38 4.54
C GLN A 49 22.35 -19.06 4.04
N ALA A 50 21.85 -17.86 4.29
CA ALA A 50 20.54 -17.42 3.79
C ALA A 50 20.51 -17.35 2.25
N ILE A 51 21.56 -16.77 1.64
CA ILE A 51 21.68 -16.70 0.18
C ILE A 51 21.81 -18.09 -0.45
N ASN A 52 22.57 -18.99 0.18
CA ASN A 52 22.67 -20.37 -0.28
C ASN A 52 21.33 -21.12 -0.13
N PHE A 53 20.58 -20.86 0.95
CA PHE A 53 19.24 -21.40 1.14
C PHE A 53 18.30 -20.96 0.02
N MET A 54 18.25 -19.66 -0.27
CA MET A 54 17.47 -19.09 -1.37
C MET A 54 17.87 -19.69 -2.72
N ALA A 55 19.17 -19.78 -3.02
CA ALA A 55 19.64 -20.34 -4.28
C ALA A 55 19.30 -21.83 -4.45
N LYS A 56 19.29 -22.60 -3.34
CA LYS A 56 19.02 -24.05 -3.37
C LYS A 56 17.52 -24.39 -3.38
N TYR A 57 16.76 -23.71 -2.54
CA TYR A 57 15.36 -24.04 -2.25
C TYR A 57 14.36 -23.06 -2.85
N GLY A 58 14.72 -21.78 -2.99
CA GLY A 58 13.92 -20.82 -3.78
C GLY A 58 14.13 -21.03 -5.27
N ARG A 59 15.40 -21.06 -5.72
CA ARG A 59 15.85 -21.25 -7.12
C ARG A 59 15.47 -20.12 -8.09
N GLY A 60 14.61 -19.20 -7.68
CA GLY A 60 14.32 -17.96 -8.38
C GLY A 60 15.49 -16.97 -8.38
N LEU A 61 15.19 -15.76 -8.84
CA LEU A 61 16.17 -14.69 -8.94
C LEU A 61 16.32 -14.00 -7.58
N ILE A 62 17.53 -14.07 -7.01
CA ILE A 62 17.81 -13.37 -5.74
C ILE A 62 17.95 -11.87 -6.03
N CYS A 63 16.98 -11.11 -5.56
CA CYS A 63 16.91 -9.66 -5.75
C CYS A 63 17.08 -8.91 -4.43
N LEU A 64 17.65 -7.71 -4.50
CA LEU A 64 17.82 -6.80 -3.35
C LEU A 64 16.84 -5.62 -3.47
N SER A 65 15.73 -5.70 -2.76
CA SER A 65 14.76 -4.60 -2.69
C SER A 65 15.26 -3.51 -1.75
N MET A 66 15.26 -2.26 -2.20
CA MET A 66 15.69 -1.10 -1.41
C MET A 66 14.73 0.07 -1.60
N ASN A 67 14.69 0.97 -0.61
CA ASN A 67 14.01 2.24 -0.76
C ASN A 67 14.72 3.14 -1.79
N GLN A 68 13.97 4.11 -2.33
CA GLN A 68 14.46 5.02 -3.37
C GLN A 68 15.68 5.84 -2.91
N GLU A 69 15.67 6.33 -1.67
CA GLU A 69 16.78 7.12 -1.12
C GLU A 69 18.11 6.36 -1.18
N ARG A 70 18.11 5.07 -0.83
CA ARG A 70 19.34 4.28 -0.86
C ARG A 70 19.84 4.03 -2.28
N ILE A 71 18.93 3.79 -3.22
CA ILE A 71 19.24 3.64 -4.64
C ILE A 71 19.90 4.91 -5.20
N GLU A 72 19.36 6.08 -4.83
CA GLU A 72 19.89 7.39 -5.23
C GLU A 72 21.27 7.65 -4.61
N GLN A 73 21.47 7.33 -3.32
CA GLN A 73 22.78 7.44 -2.66
C GLN A 73 23.87 6.61 -3.34
N LEU A 74 23.52 5.41 -3.83
CA LEU A 74 24.44 4.54 -4.56
C LEU A 74 24.59 4.94 -6.05
N GLY A 75 23.79 5.88 -6.54
CA GLY A 75 23.82 6.31 -7.94
C GLY A 75 23.41 5.22 -8.93
N LEU A 76 22.48 4.33 -8.57
CA LEU A 76 22.08 3.21 -9.41
C LEU A 76 20.95 3.59 -10.38
N ASP A 77 21.25 3.53 -11.67
CA ASP A 77 20.26 3.75 -12.74
C ASP A 77 19.32 2.55 -12.92
N LEU A 78 18.09 2.82 -13.36
CA LEU A 78 17.17 1.79 -13.83
C LEU A 78 17.74 1.07 -15.05
N MET A 79 17.64 -0.26 -15.08
CA MET A 79 18.17 -1.09 -16.17
C MET A 79 17.49 -0.78 -17.51
N SER A 80 16.18 -0.51 -17.48
CA SER A 80 15.42 -0.11 -18.66
C SER A 80 14.76 1.25 -18.43
N LYS A 81 15.03 2.19 -19.34
CA LYS A 81 14.36 3.51 -19.37
C LYS A 81 12.88 3.40 -19.77
N ASN A 82 12.51 2.34 -20.50
CA ASN A 82 11.14 2.08 -20.92
C ASN A 82 10.75 0.66 -20.50
N ASN A 83 10.31 0.51 -19.25
CA ASN A 83 9.92 -0.77 -18.70
C ASN A 83 8.53 -1.17 -19.23
N GLN A 84 8.52 -2.06 -20.21
CA GLN A 84 7.29 -2.60 -20.82
C GLN A 84 6.80 -3.89 -20.12
N ALA A 85 7.44 -4.30 -19.02
CA ALA A 85 7.01 -5.47 -18.27
C ALA A 85 5.61 -5.24 -17.67
N ARG A 86 4.81 -6.32 -17.62
CA ARG A 86 3.41 -6.29 -17.16
C ARG A 86 3.23 -5.62 -15.79
N HIS A 87 4.16 -5.84 -14.86
CA HIS A 87 4.09 -5.32 -13.49
C HIS A 87 5.05 -4.14 -13.24
N GLN A 88 5.77 -3.69 -14.28
CA GLN A 88 6.73 -2.57 -14.23
C GLN A 88 7.70 -2.66 -13.03
N THR A 89 8.14 -3.87 -12.70
CA THR A 89 9.11 -4.13 -11.62
C THR A 89 10.38 -3.32 -11.88
N ALA A 90 10.76 -2.47 -10.93
CA ALA A 90 11.76 -1.43 -11.14
C ALA A 90 13.17 -1.95 -10.87
N PHE A 91 13.69 -2.78 -11.78
CA PHE A 91 15.08 -3.24 -11.75
C PHE A 91 16.05 -2.09 -12.01
N THR A 92 17.07 -1.99 -11.16
CA THR A 92 18.29 -1.23 -11.49
C THR A 92 19.25 -2.12 -12.28
N VAL A 93 20.32 -1.51 -12.78
CA VAL A 93 21.49 -2.27 -13.24
C VAL A 93 21.98 -3.23 -12.15
N SER A 94 22.49 -4.39 -12.55
CA SER A 94 23.02 -5.39 -11.60
C SER A 94 24.35 -4.93 -11.00
N ILE A 95 24.62 -5.35 -9.76
CA ILE A 95 25.72 -4.84 -8.96
C ILE A 95 26.59 -5.92 -8.33
N GLU A 96 27.81 -5.51 -7.99
CA GLU A 96 28.79 -6.23 -7.17
C GLU A 96 29.46 -5.26 -6.19
N ALA A 97 29.91 -5.76 -5.04
CA ALA A 97 30.87 -5.01 -4.23
C ALA A 97 32.19 -4.87 -4.99
N ARG A 98 32.80 -3.69 -4.95
CA ARG A 98 34.09 -3.44 -5.62
C ARG A 98 35.21 -4.31 -5.06
N GLU A 99 35.19 -4.55 -3.75
CA GLU A 99 36.22 -5.29 -3.02
C GLU A 99 35.56 -6.41 -2.20
N GLY A 100 36.39 -7.33 -1.69
CA GLY A 100 35.91 -8.40 -0.80
C GLY A 100 35.16 -9.55 -1.48
N ILE A 101 35.17 -9.60 -2.81
CA ILE A 101 34.57 -10.67 -3.63
C ILE A 101 35.61 -11.33 -4.54
N SER A 102 35.22 -12.49 -5.11
CA SER A 102 36.00 -13.22 -6.11
C SER A 102 35.38 -13.03 -7.50
N THR A 103 34.42 -13.87 -7.87
CA THR A 103 33.67 -13.80 -9.13
C THR A 103 32.28 -13.18 -8.95
N GLY A 104 31.85 -12.91 -7.72
CA GLY A 104 30.58 -12.26 -7.42
C GLY A 104 29.38 -13.21 -7.27
N ILE A 105 29.40 -14.38 -7.90
CA ILE A 105 28.22 -15.28 -7.94
C ILE A 105 28.07 -16.18 -6.71
N SER A 106 29.15 -16.38 -5.94
CA SER A 106 29.12 -17.26 -4.77
C SER A 106 28.11 -16.77 -3.72
N ALA A 107 27.63 -17.65 -2.85
CA ALA A 107 26.73 -17.22 -1.76
C ALA A 107 27.43 -16.22 -0.81
N GLN A 108 28.73 -16.39 -0.58
CA GLN A 108 29.56 -15.43 0.16
C GLN A 108 29.62 -14.07 -0.55
N ASP A 109 29.90 -14.06 -1.85
CA ASP A 109 30.15 -12.85 -2.62
C ASP A 109 28.86 -12.03 -2.79
N ARG A 110 27.73 -12.71 -3.04
CA ARG A 110 26.41 -12.06 -3.11
C ARG A 110 25.99 -11.51 -1.75
N ALA A 111 26.20 -12.26 -0.67
CA ALA A 111 25.94 -11.76 0.69
C ALA A 111 26.80 -10.52 1.01
N HIS A 112 28.09 -10.55 0.65
CA HIS A 112 28.98 -9.40 0.84
C HIS A 112 28.53 -8.19 0.02
N THR A 113 28.17 -8.38 -1.26
CA THR A 113 27.61 -7.34 -2.12
C THR A 113 26.36 -6.72 -1.52
N ILE A 114 25.44 -7.53 -0.98
CA ILE A 114 24.23 -7.05 -0.32
C ILE A 114 24.58 -6.23 0.93
N GLN A 115 25.52 -6.69 1.77
CA GLN A 115 25.96 -5.92 2.95
C GLN A 115 26.57 -4.58 2.57
N THR A 116 27.44 -4.55 1.55
CA THR A 116 28.05 -3.30 1.04
C THR A 116 26.98 -2.36 0.49
N ALA A 117 26.01 -2.89 -0.26
CA ALA A 117 24.94 -2.09 -0.84
C ALA A 117 24.02 -1.46 0.23
N ILE A 118 23.81 -2.08 1.39
CA ILE A 118 22.93 -1.51 2.44
C ILE A 118 23.66 -0.71 3.52
N ASP A 119 24.99 -0.67 3.49
CA ASP A 119 25.80 0.05 4.48
C ASP A 119 25.77 1.56 4.22
N LEU A 120 25.20 2.32 5.14
CA LEU A 120 25.04 3.78 5.03
C LEU A 120 26.37 4.55 4.99
N THR A 121 27.50 3.91 5.31
CA THR A 121 28.84 4.50 5.17
C THR A 121 29.45 4.32 3.78
N LYS A 122 28.79 3.54 2.91
CA LYS A 122 29.23 3.16 1.57
C LYS A 122 28.50 3.95 0.49
N GLY A 123 29.23 4.31 -0.55
CA GLY A 123 28.79 5.13 -1.68
C GLY A 123 28.90 4.46 -3.05
N PRO A 124 28.68 5.21 -4.14
CA PRO A 124 28.79 4.71 -5.52
C PRO A 124 30.16 4.09 -5.84
N GLU A 125 31.22 4.57 -5.20
CA GLU A 125 32.58 4.07 -5.33
C GLU A 125 32.79 2.69 -4.71
N ASP A 126 31.91 2.20 -3.85
CA ASP A 126 32.03 0.85 -3.25
C ASP A 126 31.32 -0.23 -4.07
N ILE A 127 30.54 0.17 -5.07
CA ILE A 127 29.76 -0.71 -5.93
C ILE A 127 30.26 -0.64 -7.38
N VAL A 128 30.17 -1.75 -8.09
CA VAL A 128 30.46 -1.84 -9.53
C VAL A 128 29.27 -2.44 -10.28
N THR A 129 29.20 -2.13 -11.56
CA THR A 129 28.18 -2.61 -12.50
C THR A 129 28.89 -3.05 -13.79
N PRO A 130 28.50 -4.19 -14.42
CA PRO A 130 27.45 -5.14 -13.99
C PRO A 130 27.92 -6.04 -12.83
N GLY A 131 26.99 -6.83 -12.28
CA GLY A 131 27.29 -7.86 -11.27
C GLY A 131 26.17 -8.90 -11.11
N HIS A 132 26.19 -9.63 -9.99
CA HIS A 132 25.32 -10.80 -9.74
C HIS A 132 24.27 -10.59 -8.63
N VAL A 133 24.14 -9.38 -8.09
CA VAL A 133 23.00 -8.97 -7.25
C VAL A 133 22.14 -8.02 -8.07
N PHE A 134 20.81 -8.20 -8.01
CA PHE A 134 19.85 -7.44 -8.82
C PHE A 134 19.02 -6.52 -7.92
N PRO A 135 19.35 -5.22 -7.82
CA PRO A 135 18.58 -4.32 -6.99
C PRO A 135 17.23 -3.95 -7.60
N LEU A 136 16.24 -3.79 -6.73
CA LEU A 136 14.88 -3.40 -7.05
C LEU A 136 14.52 -2.13 -6.27
N VAL A 137 13.91 -1.17 -6.95
CA VAL A 137 13.46 0.07 -6.33
C VAL A 137 12.03 -0.08 -5.84
N ALA A 138 11.83 0.04 -4.53
CA ALA A 138 10.50 0.15 -3.94
C ALA A 138 9.95 1.57 -4.11
N LYS A 139 8.64 1.65 -4.36
CA LYS A 139 7.89 2.92 -4.32
C LYS A 139 7.87 3.51 -2.91
N SER A 140 7.88 4.84 -2.80
CA SER A 140 7.88 5.55 -1.51
C SER A 140 6.66 5.21 -0.65
N GLY A 141 5.49 5.02 -1.26
CA GLY A 141 4.28 4.59 -0.54
C GLY A 141 4.26 3.11 -0.13
N GLY A 142 5.27 2.32 -0.53
CA GLY A 142 5.33 0.88 -0.27
C GLY A 142 4.13 0.13 -0.86
N VAL A 143 3.65 -0.90 -0.17
CA VAL A 143 2.55 -1.77 -0.65
C VAL A 143 1.23 -1.04 -0.82
N LEU A 144 1.09 0.13 -0.21
CA LEU A 144 -0.08 0.99 -0.35
C LEU A 144 -0.12 1.72 -1.71
N GLN A 145 1.05 1.90 -2.34
CA GLN A 145 1.17 2.46 -3.69
C GLN A 145 1.27 1.35 -4.74
N ARG A 146 2.12 0.34 -4.53
CA ARG A 146 2.28 -0.82 -5.42
C ARG A 146 2.31 -2.12 -4.63
N ALA A 147 1.29 -2.97 -4.82
CA ALA A 147 1.17 -4.25 -4.14
C ALA A 147 2.11 -5.31 -4.75
N GLY A 148 3.41 -5.23 -4.49
CA GLY A 148 4.41 -6.19 -4.98
C GLY A 148 5.41 -6.62 -3.92
N HIS A 149 6.13 -7.73 -4.19
CA HIS A 149 7.14 -8.30 -3.28
C HIS A 149 8.25 -7.30 -2.94
N THR A 150 8.66 -6.47 -3.90
CA THR A 150 9.64 -5.40 -3.69
C THR A 150 9.22 -4.43 -2.59
N GLU A 151 8.00 -3.91 -2.66
CA GLU A 151 7.45 -3.01 -1.65
C GLU A 151 7.26 -3.71 -0.31
N ALA A 152 6.72 -4.93 -0.32
CA ALA A 152 6.47 -5.70 0.90
C ALA A 152 7.77 -5.95 1.67
N ALA A 153 8.86 -6.28 0.97
CA ALA A 153 10.16 -6.51 1.56
C ALA A 153 10.71 -5.28 2.30
N VAL A 154 10.57 -4.10 1.70
CA VAL A 154 11.01 -2.82 2.28
C VAL A 154 10.11 -2.40 3.45
N ASP A 155 8.80 -2.57 3.31
CA ASP A 155 7.82 -2.22 4.34
C ASP A 155 7.95 -3.06 5.61
N ILE A 156 8.12 -4.38 5.47
CA ILE A 156 8.32 -5.26 6.63
C ILE A 156 9.63 -4.90 7.34
N ALA A 157 10.70 -4.59 6.59
CA ALA A 157 11.97 -4.19 7.20
C ALA A 157 11.83 -2.86 7.97
N ARG A 158 11.11 -1.87 7.40
CA ARG A 158 10.76 -0.61 8.07
C ARG A 158 9.99 -0.86 9.36
N MET A 159 8.93 -1.68 9.30
CA MET A 159 8.07 -2.02 10.45
C MET A 159 8.82 -2.81 11.54
N ALA A 160 9.84 -3.57 11.15
CA ALA A 160 10.73 -4.27 12.06
C ALA A 160 11.75 -3.33 12.76
N GLY A 161 11.87 -2.08 12.33
CA GLY A 161 12.87 -1.12 12.83
C GLY A 161 14.27 -1.34 12.23
N LEU A 162 14.34 -1.95 11.05
CA LEU A 162 15.57 -2.31 10.37
C LEU A 162 15.85 -1.35 9.20
N ARG A 163 17.00 -1.52 8.54
CA ARG A 163 17.28 -0.82 7.28
C ARG A 163 16.17 -1.14 6.27
N GLN A 164 15.71 -0.14 5.53
CA GLN A 164 14.63 -0.26 4.54
C GLN A 164 15.09 -1.00 3.27
N ALA A 165 15.53 -2.24 3.46
CA ALA A 165 16.05 -3.12 2.43
C ALA A 165 15.78 -4.59 2.79
N GLY A 166 15.44 -5.38 1.77
CA GLY A 166 15.11 -6.79 1.91
C GLY A 166 15.62 -7.60 0.72
N VAL A 167 15.96 -8.86 0.96
CA VAL A 167 16.33 -9.80 -0.10
C VAL A 167 15.13 -10.70 -0.35
N ILE A 168 14.74 -10.81 -1.62
CA ILE A 168 13.65 -11.67 -2.07
C ILE A 168 14.14 -12.69 -3.10
N CYS A 169 13.47 -13.83 -3.17
CA CYS A 169 13.76 -14.89 -4.14
C CYS A 169 12.49 -15.73 -4.35
N GLU A 170 12.03 -15.82 -5.59
CA GLU A 170 10.85 -16.60 -5.94
C GLU A 170 11.07 -18.09 -5.64
N ILE A 171 10.01 -18.79 -5.23
CA ILE A 171 10.04 -20.22 -4.90
C ILE A 171 9.56 -21.04 -6.10
N MET A 172 10.43 -21.90 -6.61
CA MET A 172 10.14 -22.83 -7.69
C MET A 172 10.04 -24.27 -7.18
N ASN A 173 9.11 -25.02 -7.75
CA ASN A 173 8.99 -26.46 -7.59
C ASN A 173 10.20 -27.20 -8.22
N ASP A 174 10.32 -28.49 -7.90
CA ASP A 174 11.42 -29.32 -8.40
C ASP A 174 11.45 -29.49 -9.93
N ASP A 175 10.29 -29.38 -10.57
CA ASP A 175 10.13 -29.43 -12.02
C ASP A 175 10.37 -28.08 -12.71
N GLY A 176 10.70 -27.03 -11.94
CA GLY A 176 10.92 -25.67 -12.43
C GLY A 176 9.64 -24.85 -12.64
N THR A 177 8.47 -25.36 -12.27
CA THR A 177 7.23 -24.56 -12.22
C THR A 177 7.23 -23.66 -10.98
N MET A 178 6.46 -22.58 -10.99
CA MET A 178 6.33 -21.70 -9.82
C MET A 178 5.48 -22.35 -8.73
N ALA A 179 5.96 -22.31 -7.49
CA ALA A 179 5.24 -22.85 -6.35
C ALA A 179 3.99 -22.02 -6.06
N ARG A 180 2.83 -22.68 -5.94
CA ARG A 180 1.55 -22.03 -5.59
C ARG A 180 1.19 -22.32 -4.14
N MET A 181 0.13 -21.69 -3.63
CA MET A 181 -0.24 -21.79 -2.20
C MET A 181 -0.18 -23.21 -1.60
N PRO A 182 -0.68 -24.28 -2.24
CA PRO A 182 -0.57 -25.63 -1.70
C PRO A 182 0.88 -26.14 -1.55
N ASP A 183 1.77 -25.75 -2.46
CA ASP A 183 3.18 -26.09 -2.44
C ASP A 183 3.92 -25.23 -1.41
N LEU A 184 3.59 -23.94 -1.35
CA LEU A 184 4.14 -22.99 -0.39
C LEU A 184 3.84 -23.41 1.06
N VAL A 185 2.62 -23.91 1.35
CA VAL A 185 2.29 -24.46 2.69
C VAL A 185 3.19 -25.64 3.04
N LYS A 186 3.41 -26.59 2.12
CA LYS A 186 4.28 -27.74 2.36
C LYS A 186 5.73 -27.30 2.57
N PHE A 187 6.20 -26.39 1.72
CA PHE A 187 7.54 -25.82 1.78
C PHE A 187 7.78 -25.10 3.12
N ALA A 188 6.83 -24.26 3.53
CA ALA A 188 6.86 -23.52 4.78
C ALA A 188 6.91 -24.45 5.99
N GLN A 189 6.10 -25.50 6.01
CA GLN A 189 6.10 -26.48 7.10
C GLN A 189 7.41 -27.26 7.15
N PHE A 190 7.93 -27.69 6.00
CA PHE A 190 9.17 -28.45 5.93
C PHE A 190 10.39 -27.63 6.41
N HIS A 191 10.43 -26.34 6.06
CA HIS A 191 11.51 -25.43 6.43
C HIS A 191 11.24 -24.60 7.69
N ASN A 192 10.08 -24.79 8.34
CA ASN A 192 9.62 -24.03 9.51
C ASN A 192 9.64 -22.51 9.28
N LEU A 193 9.02 -22.07 8.18
CA LEU A 193 8.87 -20.67 7.80
C LEU A 193 7.41 -20.22 7.97
N LYS A 194 7.22 -18.94 8.31
CA LYS A 194 5.89 -18.32 8.29
C LYS A 194 5.51 -17.91 6.87
N ILE A 195 4.21 -17.88 6.59
CA ILE A 195 3.64 -17.35 5.35
C ILE A 195 2.76 -16.15 5.68
N ALA A 196 2.87 -15.06 4.93
CA ALA A 196 1.94 -13.94 4.96
C ALA A 196 1.60 -13.46 3.56
N THR A 197 0.45 -12.81 3.41
CA THR A 197 0.02 -12.25 2.13
C THR A 197 0.29 -10.75 2.07
N ILE A 198 0.58 -10.25 0.87
CA ILE A 198 0.69 -8.80 0.64
C ILE A 198 -0.65 -8.11 0.93
N ALA A 199 -1.77 -8.78 0.69
CA ALA A 199 -3.10 -8.28 1.03
C ALA A 199 -3.26 -8.03 2.55
N ASP A 200 -2.82 -8.97 3.39
CA ASP A 200 -2.83 -8.80 4.85
C ASP A 200 -1.88 -7.69 5.30
N LEU A 201 -0.71 -7.57 4.65
CA LEU A 201 0.23 -6.48 4.92
C LEU A 201 -0.39 -5.10 4.58
N ILE A 202 -1.10 -5.00 3.45
CA ILE A 202 -1.83 -3.78 3.07
C ILE A 202 -2.91 -3.47 4.12
N ALA A 203 -3.70 -4.46 4.53
CA ALA A 203 -4.74 -4.29 5.54
C ALA A 203 -4.15 -3.84 6.89
N TYR A 204 -3.05 -4.46 7.31
CA TYR A 204 -2.30 -4.11 8.51
C TYR A 204 -1.79 -2.66 8.44
N ARG A 205 -1.06 -2.30 7.37
CA ARG A 205 -0.52 -0.95 7.21
C ARG A 205 -1.62 0.10 7.18
N ARG A 206 -2.75 -0.14 6.51
CA ARG A 206 -3.88 0.81 6.52
C ARG A 206 -4.40 1.06 7.93
N ARG A 207 -4.47 0.02 8.76
CA ARG A 207 -4.97 0.12 10.14
C ARG A 207 -3.99 0.83 11.08
N PHE A 208 -2.69 0.59 10.93
CA PHE A 208 -1.69 1.01 11.93
C PHE A 208 -0.79 2.17 11.49
N ASP A 209 -0.58 2.40 10.19
CA ASP A 209 0.17 3.57 9.73
C ASP A 209 -0.73 4.82 9.74
N LYS A 210 -0.15 5.97 10.11
CA LYS A 210 -0.79 7.27 9.91
C LYS A 210 -0.56 7.72 8.47
N LEU A 211 -1.58 7.58 7.63
CA LEU A 211 -1.52 7.83 6.19
C LEU A 211 -1.99 9.23 5.78
N VAL A 212 -2.59 9.97 6.73
CA VAL A 212 -3.09 11.33 6.52
C VAL A 212 -2.57 12.28 7.60
N ALA A 213 -2.26 13.50 7.20
CA ALA A 213 -1.89 14.59 8.10
C ALA A 213 -2.69 15.86 7.75
N ARG A 214 -3.07 16.64 8.76
CA ARG A 214 -3.69 17.95 8.53
C ARG A 214 -2.64 18.91 7.97
N SER A 215 -2.88 19.45 6.79
CA SER A 215 -1.98 20.40 6.14
C SER A 215 -2.47 21.84 6.24
N HIS A 216 -3.79 22.03 6.27
CA HIS A 216 -4.39 23.36 6.37
C HIS A 216 -5.76 23.33 7.04
N GLU A 217 -6.12 24.42 7.72
CA GLU A 217 -7.44 24.61 8.31
C GLU A 217 -7.94 26.03 8.04
N SER A 218 -9.19 26.14 7.61
CA SER A 218 -9.83 27.42 7.30
C SER A 218 -11.36 27.32 7.45
N VAL A 219 -12.06 28.37 7.01
CA VAL A 219 -13.52 28.45 7.06
C VAL A 219 -14.03 28.76 5.66
N VAL A 220 -15.02 27.98 5.21
CA VAL A 220 -15.70 28.17 3.92
C VAL A 220 -17.13 28.62 4.17
N LYS A 221 -17.53 29.71 3.50
CA LYS A 221 -18.93 30.16 3.45
C LYS A 221 -19.53 29.68 2.14
N SER A 222 -20.52 28.79 2.22
CA SER A 222 -21.19 28.20 1.08
C SER A 222 -22.65 28.63 1.03
N GLU A 223 -23.17 28.89 -0.17
CA GLU A 223 -24.62 29.10 -0.39
C GLU A 223 -25.45 27.85 -0.08
N LEU A 224 -24.82 26.67 -0.05
CA LEU A 224 -25.48 25.37 0.13
C LEU A 224 -25.68 24.99 1.60
N GLY A 225 -25.19 25.79 2.54
CA GLY A 225 -25.25 25.43 3.96
C GLY A 225 -24.62 26.42 4.93
N GLY A 226 -24.27 27.62 4.48
CA GLY A 226 -23.61 28.65 5.28
C GLY A 226 -22.17 28.29 5.59
N GLU A 227 -21.76 28.56 6.82
CA GLU A 227 -20.38 28.39 7.27
C GLU A 227 -20.04 26.93 7.59
N PHE A 228 -18.91 26.45 7.08
CA PHE A 228 -18.29 25.17 7.40
C PHE A 228 -16.83 25.40 7.77
N ARG A 229 -16.35 24.64 8.76
CA ARG A 229 -14.92 24.51 9.01
C ARG A 229 -14.32 23.56 7.97
N LEU A 230 -13.30 24.01 7.27
CA LEU A 230 -12.58 23.25 6.25
C LEU A 230 -11.26 22.76 6.82
N VAL A 231 -10.99 21.47 6.72
CA VAL A 231 -9.69 20.88 7.04
C VAL A 231 -9.17 20.17 5.79
N VAL A 232 -7.93 20.45 5.42
CA VAL A 232 -7.22 19.79 4.31
C VAL A 232 -6.32 18.71 4.89
N PHE A 233 -6.38 17.52 4.29
CA PHE A 233 -5.62 16.35 4.67
C PHE A 233 -4.71 15.91 3.54
N ASP A 234 -3.41 15.92 3.78
CA ASP A 234 -2.41 15.41 2.85
C ASP A 234 -2.21 13.93 3.08
N SER A 235 -2.13 13.17 1.99
CA SER A 235 -1.78 11.75 2.02
C SER A 235 -0.39 11.52 1.45
N GLU A 236 0.54 11.06 2.28
CA GLU A 236 1.93 10.79 1.88
C GLU A 236 2.03 9.69 0.81
N VAL A 237 1.10 8.74 0.82
CA VAL A 237 1.08 7.61 -0.13
C VAL A 237 0.60 8.04 -1.51
N SER A 238 -0.38 8.93 -1.54
CA SER A 238 -1.09 9.26 -2.77
C SER A 238 -0.62 10.61 -3.34
N TYR A 239 0.01 11.48 -2.55
CA TYR A 239 0.30 12.86 -2.95
C TYR A 239 -0.98 13.62 -3.38
N ALA A 240 -2.13 13.24 -2.82
CA ALA A 240 -3.39 13.93 -2.99
C ALA A 240 -3.88 14.54 -1.68
N GLU A 241 -4.54 15.69 -1.82
CA GLU A 241 -5.19 16.39 -0.72
C GLU A 241 -6.68 16.07 -0.71
N SER A 242 -7.16 15.50 0.40
CA SER A 242 -8.59 15.33 0.67
C SER A 242 -9.10 16.46 1.55
N LEU A 243 -10.38 16.78 1.45
CA LEU A 243 -10.99 17.88 2.20
C LEU A 243 -12.04 17.33 3.15
N ALA A 244 -12.15 17.90 4.34
CA ALA A 244 -13.26 17.66 5.25
C ALA A 244 -13.98 18.98 5.55
N LEU A 245 -15.27 19.04 5.24
CA LEU A 245 -16.17 20.13 5.61
C LEU A 245 -16.95 19.72 6.85
N ILE A 246 -16.82 20.50 7.92
CA ILE A 246 -17.37 20.19 9.23
C ILE A 246 -18.39 21.26 9.61
N LYS A 247 -19.57 20.81 10.01
CA LYS A 247 -20.66 21.66 10.49
C LYS A 247 -20.88 21.42 11.98
N GLY A 248 -20.91 22.51 12.75
CA GLY A 248 -21.18 22.49 14.18
C GLY A 248 -20.10 21.78 15.00
N ASP A 249 -20.45 21.46 16.24
CA ASP A 249 -19.59 20.69 17.14
C ASP A 249 -19.85 19.18 16.96
N ILE A 250 -18.81 18.48 16.52
CA ILE A 250 -18.80 17.04 16.27
C ILE A 250 -18.21 16.23 17.44
N SER A 251 -17.86 16.89 18.55
CA SER A 251 -17.35 16.22 19.74
C SER A 251 -18.45 15.46 20.51
N GLY A 252 -18.03 14.58 21.43
CA GLY A 252 -18.92 13.77 22.26
C GLY A 252 -19.21 12.37 21.69
N GLU A 253 -20.19 11.69 22.28
CA GLU A 253 -20.53 10.29 21.94
C GLU A 253 -21.71 10.15 20.96
N GLU A 254 -22.44 11.24 20.73
CA GLU A 254 -23.61 11.24 19.85
C GLU A 254 -23.20 11.02 18.38
N PRO A 255 -23.95 10.20 17.62
CA PRO A 255 -23.65 9.94 16.21
C PRO A 255 -23.56 11.21 15.38
N VAL A 256 -22.52 11.29 14.54
CA VAL A 256 -22.31 12.41 13.62
C VAL A 256 -22.86 12.05 12.24
N LEU A 257 -23.56 12.97 11.58
CA LEU A 257 -24.01 12.77 10.20
C LEU A 257 -22.81 12.89 9.26
N VAL A 258 -22.46 11.79 8.57
CA VAL A 258 -21.24 11.72 7.76
C VAL A 258 -21.56 11.43 6.30
N ARG A 259 -20.95 12.19 5.39
CA ARG A 259 -20.93 11.90 3.95
C ARG A 259 -19.50 11.62 3.50
N MET A 260 -19.27 10.41 2.99
CA MET A 260 -18.08 10.10 2.21
C MET A 260 -18.37 10.35 0.73
N HIS A 261 -17.69 11.32 0.11
CA HIS A 261 -17.91 11.71 -1.28
C HIS A 261 -16.60 11.58 -2.06
N GLY A 262 -16.55 10.66 -3.03
CA GLY A 262 -15.43 10.57 -3.95
C GLY A 262 -15.52 11.65 -5.02
N TYR A 263 -14.40 12.29 -5.34
CA TYR A 263 -14.34 13.35 -6.35
C TYR A 263 -14.68 12.83 -7.75
N ASP A 264 -15.69 13.43 -8.37
CA ASP A 264 -16.03 13.21 -9.78
C ASP A 264 -16.40 14.54 -10.48
N PRO A 265 -15.53 15.07 -11.36
CA PRO A 265 -15.73 16.40 -11.93
C PRO A 265 -17.00 16.54 -12.77
N LEU A 266 -17.47 15.48 -13.44
CA LEU A 266 -18.63 15.55 -14.32
C LEU A 266 -19.94 15.84 -13.55
N PRO A 267 -20.36 15.03 -12.56
CA PRO A 267 -21.53 15.33 -11.76
C PRO A 267 -21.32 16.48 -10.78
N ASP A 268 -20.11 16.67 -10.22
CA ASP A 268 -19.89 17.64 -9.16
C ASP A 268 -19.80 19.08 -9.69
N LEU A 269 -19.14 19.30 -10.84
CA LEU A 269 -18.94 20.63 -11.42
C LEU A 269 -19.92 20.91 -12.57
N PHE A 270 -20.09 19.95 -13.48
CA PHE A 270 -20.85 20.15 -14.72
C PHE A 270 -22.31 19.70 -14.64
N HIS A 271 -22.74 19.12 -13.53
CA HIS A 271 -24.11 18.65 -13.32
C HIS A 271 -24.58 17.68 -14.43
N GLU A 272 -23.71 16.71 -14.77
CA GLU A 272 -23.97 15.71 -15.82
C GLU A 272 -25.33 14.99 -15.64
N THR A 273 -26.15 15.02 -16.69
CA THR A 273 -27.46 14.35 -16.75
C THR A 273 -27.32 12.83 -16.80
N GLY A 274 -28.18 12.13 -16.07
CA GLY A 274 -28.12 10.66 -15.93
C GLY A 274 -27.02 10.16 -14.98
N GLY A 275 -26.17 11.07 -14.48
CA GLY A 275 -25.12 10.79 -13.51
C GLY A 275 -25.53 11.00 -12.05
N LYS A 276 -24.54 11.28 -11.20
CA LYS A 276 -24.69 11.53 -9.76
C LYS A 276 -24.81 13.03 -9.43
N ALA A 277 -25.25 13.84 -10.39
CA ALA A 277 -25.30 15.29 -10.28
C ALA A 277 -26.11 15.75 -9.04
N GLY A 278 -25.67 16.85 -8.43
CA GLY A 278 -26.36 17.44 -7.28
C GLY A 278 -26.14 16.73 -5.93
N ARG A 279 -25.56 15.52 -5.90
CA ARG A 279 -25.39 14.75 -4.65
C ARG A 279 -24.47 15.42 -3.64
N LEU A 280 -23.42 16.10 -4.10
CA LEU A 280 -22.54 16.88 -3.24
C LEU A 280 -23.34 18.01 -2.57
N GLN A 281 -24.09 18.75 -3.37
CA GLN A 281 -24.91 19.88 -2.94
C GLN A 281 -26.01 19.46 -1.97
N GLN A 282 -26.72 18.36 -2.26
CA GLN A 282 -27.72 17.76 -1.38
C GLN A 282 -27.11 17.35 -0.03
N ALA A 283 -25.95 16.69 -0.04
CA ALA A 283 -25.27 16.29 1.19
C ALA A 283 -24.87 17.50 2.05
N MET A 284 -24.32 18.56 1.43
CA MET A 284 -23.99 19.81 2.12
C MET A 284 -25.23 20.45 2.77
N ARG A 285 -26.36 20.52 2.05
CA ARG A 285 -27.62 21.07 2.59
C ARG A 285 -28.16 20.26 3.75
N GLN A 286 -28.15 18.93 3.65
CA GLN A 286 -28.64 18.06 4.72
C GLN A 286 -27.78 18.15 5.98
N ILE A 287 -26.45 18.14 5.82
CA ILE A 287 -25.52 18.34 6.95
C ILE A 287 -25.72 19.72 7.58
N ALA A 288 -25.93 20.75 6.76
CA ALA A 288 -26.22 22.09 7.26
C ALA A 288 -27.54 22.16 8.05
N LYS A 289 -28.59 21.46 7.58
CA LYS A 289 -29.89 21.38 8.24
C LYS A 289 -29.84 20.61 9.56
N GLU A 290 -29.06 19.54 9.63
CA GLU A 290 -28.79 18.81 10.88
C GLU A 290 -28.00 19.67 11.87
N GLY A 291 -27.16 20.59 11.37
CA GLY A 291 -26.31 21.48 12.17
C GLY A 291 -25.09 20.81 12.78
N ARG A 292 -24.97 19.48 12.66
CA ARG A 292 -23.87 18.64 13.13
C ARG A 292 -23.51 17.58 12.09
N GLY A 293 -22.35 17.68 11.47
CA GLY A 293 -21.93 16.67 10.51
C GLY A 293 -20.59 16.93 9.83
N VAL A 294 -20.13 15.93 9.07
CA VAL A 294 -18.87 15.96 8.33
C VAL A 294 -19.11 15.47 6.90
N LEU A 295 -18.67 16.24 5.92
CA LEU A 295 -18.54 15.80 4.54
C LEU A 295 -17.05 15.65 4.23
N VAL A 296 -16.62 14.42 3.97
CA VAL A 296 -15.26 14.14 3.49
C VAL A 296 -15.30 14.03 1.98
N PHE A 297 -14.58 14.93 1.33
CA PHE A 297 -14.35 14.94 -0.10
C PHE A 297 -13.01 14.24 -0.38
N LEU A 298 -13.11 12.98 -0.78
CA LEU A 298 -11.96 12.14 -1.08
C LEU A 298 -11.48 12.44 -2.49
N ARG A 299 -10.32 13.09 -2.57
CA ARG A 299 -9.59 13.23 -3.82
C ARG A 299 -8.66 12.05 -3.95
N GLN A 300 -8.93 11.17 -4.91
CA GLN A 300 -7.93 10.18 -5.29
C GLN A 300 -6.72 10.91 -5.90
N ALA A 301 -5.53 10.44 -5.57
CA ALA A 301 -4.36 10.68 -6.40
C ALA A 301 -4.58 9.99 -7.73
N ARG A 302 -5.18 10.73 -8.65
CA ARG A 302 -5.36 10.23 -10.00
C ARG A 302 -3.98 10.25 -10.66
N GLU A 303 -3.31 9.11 -10.67
CA GLU A 303 -2.26 8.85 -11.68
C GLU A 303 -2.86 8.88 -13.09
N MET A 304 -4.18 8.66 -13.21
CA MET A 304 -4.89 8.74 -14.49
C MET A 304 -5.21 10.17 -14.92
N ARG A 305 -4.89 10.47 -16.18
CA ARG A 305 -5.33 11.70 -16.85
C ARG A 305 -6.85 11.70 -16.93
N ILE A 306 -7.47 12.88 -16.98
CA ILE A 306 -8.93 13.02 -17.18
C ILE A 306 -9.41 12.18 -18.38
N SER A 307 -8.61 12.10 -19.44
CA SER A 307 -8.90 11.28 -20.63
C SER A 307 -9.06 9.79 -20.35
N GLU A 308 -8.23 9.20 -19.48
CA GLU A 308 -8.28 7.76 -19.15
C GLU A 308 -9.48 7.45 -18.25
N PHE A 309 -9.81 8.37 -17.34
CA PHE A 309 -11.02 8.28 -16.52
C PHE A 309 -12.27 8.26 -17.39
N LEU A 310 -12.37 9.19 -18.36
CA LEU A 310 -13.50 9.25 -19.28
C LEU A 310 -13.63 7.96 -20.10
N GLN A 311 -12.51 7.41 -20.60
CA GLN A 311 -12.51 6.13 -21.32
C GLN A 311 -12.98 4.96 -20.44
N ALA A 312 -12.54 4.88 -19.19
CA ALA A 312 -12.98 3.83 -18.27
C ALA A 312 -14.46 3.99 -17.88
N GLN A 313 -14.96 5.23 -17.79
CA GLN A 313 -16.37 5.55 -17.56
C GLN A 313 -17.25 5.10 -18.73
N GLU A 314 -16.85 5.42 -19.97
CA GLU A 314 -17.52 4.96 -21.20
C GLU A 314 -17.59 3.43 -21.28
N GLN A 315 -16.61 2.74 -20.72
CA GLN A 315 -16.54 1.27 -20.68
C GLN A 315 -17.23 0.63 -19.47
N ASN A 316 -17.92 1.40 -18.61
CA ASN A 316 -18.56 0.93 -17.37
C ASN A 316 -17.61 0.20 -16.39
N ASN A 317 -16.32 0.50 -16.41
CA ASN A 317 -15.31 -0.14 -15.56
C ASN A 317 -14.97 0.66 -14.28
N LEU A 318 -15.81 1.63 -13.89
CA LEU A 318 -15.59 2.50 -12.73
C LEU A 318 -15.54 1.77 -11.39
N GLU A 319 -16.27 0.66 -11.23
CA GLU A 319 -16.27 -0.08 -9.96
C GLU A 319 -14.93 -0.74 -9.66
N LYS A 320 -14.12 -1.04 -10.69
CA LYS A 320 -12.72 -1.46 -10.53
C LYS A 320 -11.78 -0.32 -10.10
N LEU A 321 -12.24 0.94 -10.19
CA LEU A 321 -11.43 2.14 -9.92
C LEU A 321 -11.68 2.74 -8.53
N MET A 322 -12.82 2.48 -7.90
CA MET A 322 -13.05 2.78 -6.49
C MET A 322 -12.43 1.65 -5.64
N ASP A 323 -11.12 1.71 -5.46
CA ASP A 323 -10.37 0.72 -4.70
C ASP A 323 -10.77 0.78 -3.20
N LEU A 324 -10.62 -0.33 -2.49
CA LEU A 324 -10.67 -0.42 -1.03
C LEU A 324 -9.71 0.58 -0.34
N ARG A 325 -8.75 1.16 -1.09
CA ARG A 325 -7.86 2.26 -0.67
C ARG A 325 -8.61 3.48 -0.10
N ASP A 326 -9.72 3.86 -0.70
CA ASP A 326 -10.45 5.09 -0.33
C ASP A 326 -11.07 5.01 1.06
N TYR A 327 -11.46 3.81 1.50
CA TYR A 327 -12.07 3.60 2.82
C TYR A 327 -11.05 3.77 3.95
N GLY A 328 -9.78 3.40 3.74
CA GLY A 328 -8.73 3.57 4.74
C GLY A 328 -8.41 5.04 5.00
N ILE A 329 -8.23 5.83 3.93
CA ILE A 329 -7.98 7.28 4.03
C ILE A 329 -9.17 7.97 4.70
N GLY A 330 -10.39 7.68 4.23
CA GLY A 330 -11.61 8.23 4.82
C GLY A 330 -11.78 7.91 6.30
N ALA A 331 -11.52 6.66 6.69
CA ALA A 331 -11.58 6.23 8.08
C ALA A 331 -10.56 6.97 8.96
N GLN A 332 -9.32 7.13 8.49
CA GLN A 332 -8.31 7.89 9.25
C GLN A 332 -8.65 9.38 9.37
N ILE A 333 -9.19 10.00 8.32
CA ILE A 333 -9.69 11.39 8.39
C ILE A 333 -10.77 11.51 9.47
N LEU A 334 -11.77 10.63 9.47
CA LEU A 334 -12.84 10.65 10.47
C LEU A 334 -12.32 10.42 11.89
N THR A 335 -11.36 9.50 12.05
CA THR A 335 -10.70 9.20 13.33
C THR A 335 -9.94 10.41 13.85
N ASP A 336 -9.17 11.08 12.98
CA ASP A 336 -8.41 12.29 13.32
C ASP A 336 -9.34 13.46 13.69
N LEU A 337 -10.50 13.57 13.02
CA LEU A 337 -11.55 14.52 13.38
C LEU A 337 -12.27 14.19 14.70
N GLY A 338 -12.01 13.01 15.27
CA GLY A 338 -12.58 12.56 16.55
C GLY A 338 -13.95 11.89 16.42
N VAL A 339 -14.40 11.55 15.21
CA VAL A 339 -15.65 10.82 14.99
C VAL A 339 -15.49 9.39 15.50
N ARG A 340 -16.51 8.87 16.19
CA ARG A 340 -16.58 7.47 16.65
C ARG A 340 -17.83 6.78 16.12
N LYS A 341 -18.99 7.36 16.39
CA LYS A 341 -20.29 6.88 15.88
C LYS A 341 -20.76 7.78 14.75
N MET A 342 -21.26 7.19 13.67
CA MET A 342 -21.76 7.95 12.53
C MET A 342 -23.05 7.40 11.94
N VAL A 343 -23.85 8.31 11.39
CA VAL A 343 -24.94 8.01 10.48
C VAL A 343 -24.48 8.34 9.06
N LEU A 344 -24.37 7.32 8.21
CA LEU A 344 -23.81 7.50 6.87
C LEU A 344 -24.88 8.00 5.89
N LEU A 345 -24.61 9.15 5.25
CA LEU A 345 -25.39 9.71 4.15
C LEU A 345 -25.05 9.00 2.84
N THR A 346 -25.84 8.00 2.46
CA THR A 346 -25.63 7.20 1.25
C THR A 346 -26.93 6.63 0.68
N ASN A 347 -26.99 6.53 -0.65
CA ASN A 347 -28.07 5.84 -1.38
C ASN A 347 -27.70 4.39 -1.72
N SER A 348 -26.47 3.98 -1.39
CA SER A 348 -25.94 2.65 -1.67
C SER A 348 -25.26 2.15 -0.40
N PRO A 349 -26.04 1.66 0.58
CA PRO A 349 -25.46 1.10 1.80
C PRO A 349 -24.62 -0.12 1.42
N LYS A 350 -23.33 -0.07 1.73
CA LYS A 350 -22.40 -1.19 1.57
C LYS A 350 -21.90 -1.60 2.96
N HIS A 351 -21.69 -2.89 3.16
CA HIS A 351 -21.03 -3.38 4.36
C HIS A 351 -19.54 -3.01 4.29
N VAL A 352 -19.12 -1.99 5.03
CA VAL A 352 -17.73 -1.55 5.06
C VAL A 352 -16.97 -2.41 6.08
N ILE A 353 -16.16 -3.35 5.57
CA ILE A 353 -15.33 -4.21 6.42
C ILE A 353 -14.11 -3.42 6.91
N GLY A 354 -13.74 -3.60 8.18
CA GLY A 354 -12.50 -3.05 8.74
C GLY A 354 -12.61 -1.69 9.45
N LEU A 355 -13.81 -1.09 9.56
CA LEU A 355 -14.03 0.15 10.32
C LEU A 355 -13.76 0.01 11.83
N GLU A 356 -14.00 -1.18 12.38
CA GLU A 356 -13.70 -1.51 13.79
C GLU A 356 -12.22 -1.28 14.12
N GLY A 357 -11.33 -1.45 13.14
CA GLY A 357 -9.90 -1.21 13.29
C GLY A 357 -9.52 0.25 13.54
N TYR A 358 -10.42 1.18 13.19
CA TYR A 358 -10.27 2.63 13.39
C TYR A 358 -11.15 3.17 14.53
N ASN A 359 -11.79 2.28 15.30
CA ASN A 359 -12.75 2.67 16.34
C ASN A 359 -13.93 3.50 15.79
N LEU A 360 -14.37 3.17 14.57
CA LEU A 360 -15.51 3.79 13.88
C LEU A 360 -16.69 2.82 13.81
N GLU A 361 -17.88 3.31 14.11
CA GLU A 361 -19.12 2.55 14.12
C GLU A 361 -20.20 3.25 13.27
N ILE A 362 -20.77 2.53 12.30
CA ILE A 362 -21.94 3.00 11.54
C ILE A 362 -23.19 2.56 12.30
N VAL A 363 -23.85 3.49 12.99
CA VAL A 363 -25.08 3.21 13.76
C VAL A 363 -26.34 3.24 12.89
N GLY A 364 -26.24 3.75 11.66
CA GLY A 364 -27.34 3.78 10.71
C GLY A 364 -26.97 4.46 9.39
N THR A 365 -27.87 4.38 8.42
CA THR A 365 -27.72 5.04 7.12
C THR A 365 -28.93 5.91 6.83
N ARG A 366 -28.72 7.08 6.23
CA ARG A 366 -29.78 7.96 5.72
C ARG A 366 -29.57 8.21 4.23
N PRO A 367 -30.60 8.12 3.38
CA PRO A 367 -30.48 8.45 1.97
C PRO A 367 -30.37 9.96 1.76
N LEU A 368 -29.73 10.36 0.66
CA LEU A 368 -29.86 11.71 0.12
C LEU A 368 -31.32 11.90 -0.34
N GLN A 369 -31.88 13.03 0.04
CA GLN A 369 -33.23 13.46 -0.30
C GLN A 369 -33.10 14.49 -1.41
N GLU A 370 -33.94 14.35 -2.43
CA GLU A 370 -34.16 15.41 -3.41
C GLU A 370 -35.01 16.49 -2.75
N ASP A 371 -34.72 17.75 -3.10
CA ASP A 371 -35.54 18.90 -2.70
C ASP A 371 -36.88 18.90 -3.46
#